data_AF-A0A962VS75-F1
#
_entry.id   AF-A0A962VS75-F1
#
_cell.length_a   1.000
_cell.length_b   1.000
_cell.length_c   1.000
_cell.angle_alpha   90.00
_cell.angle_beta   90.00
_cell.angle_gamma   90.00
#
_symmetry.space_group_name_H-M   'P 1'
#
loop_
_entity.id
_entity.type
_entity.pdbx_description
1 polymer ?
#
loop_
_entity_poly.entity_id
_entity_poly.type
_entity_poly.pdbx_seq_one_letter_code
_entity_poly.pdbx_strand_id
1 'polypeptide(L)'
;VDMSLSNISPLNRYYALNREVLRQRRGLPLRVDIEGRDHLVSEHCDVMLEAATTSFQIHLKAPAQFSRAYYNASIAASAPVLAAAGNAPFLFGKALWEETRIPLFEQAVVAPGPPRVSMGSGYATHSLYEVFEENLRVYEPLLPMAFDAAAKEFRHLRLHNGVIWRWNRPLVGFDADGAPHLRIEHRALPAGPTFVDMIANAAFYLGLAHALAV
;
A
#
# COMPACT_ATOMS: atom_id res chain seq x y z
N VAL A 1 19.16 12.21 1.51
CA VAL A 1 19.67 10.95 0.92
C VAL A 1 19.36 11.01 -0.56
N ASP A 2 20.32 10.69 -1.41
CA ASP A 2 20.09 10.61 -2.85
C ASP A 2 19.15 9.43 -3.14
N MET A 3 18.03 9.66 -3.83
CA MET A 3 17.06 8.61 -4.15
C MET A 3 17.45 7.95 -5.46
N SER A 4 18.45 7.08 -5.35
CA SER A 4 19.05 6.36 -6.47
C SER A 4 19.31 4.91 -6.09
N LEU A 5 19.50 4.06 -7.11
CA LEU A 5 19.71 2.61 -6.93
C LEU A 5 20.93 2.26 -6.06
N SER A 6 21.88 3.17 -5.84
CA SER A 6 23.00 2.92 -4.91
C SER A 6 22.55 2.78 -3.45
N ASN A 7 21.38 3.34 -3.11
CA ASN A 7 20.81 3.33 -1.77
C ASN A 7 19.64 2.35 -1.62
N ILE A 8 19.38 1.52 -2.63
CA ILE A 8 18.35 0.49 -2.54
C ILE A 8 18.78 -0.60 -1.54
N SER A 9 17.82 -1.10 -0.76
CA SER A 9 18.11 -2.26 0.10
C SER A 9 18.56 -3.45 -0.75
N PRO A 10 19.61 -4.20 -0.36
CA PRO A 10 20.24 -5.22 -1.21
C PRO A 10 19.45 -6.54 -1.23
N LEU A 11 18.16 -6.48 -1.56
CA LEU A 11 17.28 -7.63 -1.72
C LEU A 11 16.85 -7.76 -3.18
N ASN A 12 16.98 -8.95 -3.75
CA ASN A 12 16.61 -9.26 -5.15
C ASN A 12 15.20 -8.79 -5.53
N ARG A 13 14.28 -8.81 -4.56
CA ARG A 13 12.90 -8.35 -4.75
C ARG A 13 12.83 -6.89 -5.19
N TYR A 14 13.61 -5.99 -4.59
CA TYR A 14 13.53 -4.56 -4.91
C TYR A 14 14.10 -4.25 -6.29
N TYR A 15 15.22 -4.90 -6.65
CA TYR A 15 15.74 -4.81 -8.02
C TYR A 15 14.77 -5.38 -9.05
N ALA A 16 14.08 -6.48 -8.74
CA ALA A 16 13.06 -7.04 -9.62
C ALA A 16 11.87 -6.08 -9.78
N LEU A 17 11.38 -5.46 -8.71
CA LEU A 17 10.32 -4.45 -8.78
C LEU A 17 10.72 -3.27 -9.66
N ASN A 18 11.90 -2.69 -9.43
CA ASN A 18 12.42 -1.60 -10.25
C ASN A 18 12.45 -1.98 -11.74
N ARG A 19 13.04 -3.14 -12.06
CA ARG A 19 13.14 -3.63 -13.43
C ARG A 19 11.77 -3.83 -14.07
N GLU A 20 10.83 -4.47 -13.39
CA GLU A 20 9.53 -4.81 -13.99
C GLU A 20 8.63 -3.58 -14.17
N VAL A 21 8.66 -2.61 -13.24
CA VAL A 21 7.95 -1.33 -13.40
C VAL A 21 8.48 -0.59 -14.63
N LEU A 22 9.80 -0.43 -14.74
CA LEU A 22 10.41 0.24 -15.90
C LEU A 22 10.20 -0.53 -17.20
N ARG A 23 10.24 -1.87 -17.16
CA ARG A 23 9.96 -2.73 -18.32
C ARG A 23 8.53 -2.51 -18.84
N GLN A 24 7.53 -2.50 -17.97
CA GLN A 24 6.14 -2.23 -18.37
C GLN A 24 5.99 -0.82 -18.95
N ARG A 25 6.77 0.16 -18.47
CA ARG A 25 6.87 1.52 -19.02
C ARG A 25 7.72 1.64 -20.28
N ARG A 26 8.28 0.54 -20.81
CA ARG A 26 9.21 0.54 -21.95
C ARG A 26 10.44 1.45 -21.73
N GLY A 27 10.90 1.53 -20.48
CA GLY A 27 12.03 2.36 -20.08
C GLY A 27 11.73 3.85 -19.92
N LEU A 28 10.48 4.30 -20.13
CA LEU A 28 10.12 5.70 -19.88
C LEU A 28 10.24 6.06 -18.40
N PRO A 29 10.75 7.25 -18.07
CA PRO A 29 10.91 7.68 -16.69
C PRO A 29 9.55 7.75 -15.98
N LEU A 30 9.61 7.61 -14.66
CA LEU A 30 8.52 7.93 -13.75
C LEU A 30 8.49 9.45 -13.61
N ARG A 31 7.31 10.04 -13.81
CA ARG A 31 7.09 11.47 -13.62
C ARG A 31 6.25 11.66 -12.39
N VAL A 32 6.73 12.49 -11.47
CA VAL A 32 5.97 12.98 -10.32
C VAL A 32 5.60 14.42 -10.60
N ASP A 33 4.32 14.73 -10.42
CA ASP A 33 3.69 16.02 -10.61
C ASP A 33 2.71 16.22 -9.43
N ILE A 34 3.10 17.01 -8.45
CA ILE A 34 2.34 17.22 -7.21
C ILE A 34 2.11 18.71 -7.02
N GLU A 35 0.84 19.10 -7.06
CA GLU A 35 0.38 20.45 -6.75
C GLU A 35 0.04 20.55 -5.25
N GLY A 36 0.54 21.59 -4.59
CA GLY A 36 0.18 21.95 -3.22
C GLY A 36 0.30 23.47 -3.02
N ARG A 37 0.94 23.92 -1.92
CA ARG A 37 1.24 25.36 -1.77
C ARG A 37 2.35 25.79 -2.74
N ASP A 38 3.29 24.90 -2.97
CA ASP A 38 4.24 24.91 -4.08
C ASP A 38 3.84 23.84 -5.12
N HIS A 39 4.51 23.86 -6.27
CA HIS A 39 4.42 22.84 -7.30
C HIS A 39 5.74 22.07 -7.43
N LEU A 40 5.66 20.74 -7.47
CA LEU A 40 6.81 19.86 -7.71
C LEU A 40 6.59 19.03 -8.96
N VAL A 41 7.49 19.17 -9.93
CA VAL A 41 7.62 18.27 -11.08
C VAL A 41 9.03 17.66 -11.06
N SER A 42 9.11 16.34 -11.16
CA SER A 42 10.39 15.62 -11.24
C SER A 42 10.27 14.34 -12.07
N GLU A 43 11.37 13.94 -12.70
CA GLU A 43 11.47 12.70 -13.47
C GLU A 43 12.56 11.80 -12.90
N HIS A 44 12.26 10.51 -12.80
CA HIS A 44 13.13 9.51 -12.20
C HIS A 44 13.19 8.24 -13.06
N CYS A 45 14.39 7.70 -13.24
CA CYS A 45 14.63 6.49 -14.01
C CYS A 45 14.64 5.21 -13.14
N ASP A 46 14.15 5.30 -11.92
CA ASP A 46 14.00 4.20 -10.98
C ASP A 46 12.86 4.46 -9.98
N VAL A 47 12.49 3.45 -9.20
CA VAL A 47 11.39 3.50 -8.23
C VAL A 47 11.79 4.09 -6.87
N MET A 48 12.98 4.67 -6.73
CA MET A 48 13.51 5.05 -5.40
C MET A 48 12.76 6.19 -4.72
N LEU A 49 11.91 6.92 -5.44
CA LEU A 49 10.96 7.85 -4.85
C LEU A 49 10.01 7.19 -3.83
N GLU A 50 9.76 5.88 -3.95
CA GLU A 50 9.04 5.12 -2.91
C GLU A 50 9.75 5.21 -1.55
N ALA A 51 11.08 5.35 -1.50
CA ALA A 51 11.81 5.43 -0.23
C ALA A 51 11.44 6.67 0.61
N ALA A 52 10.88 7.72 -0.01
CA ALA A 52 10.40 8.91 0.67
C ALA A 52 8.99 8.75 1.29
N THR A 53 8.33 7.59 1.15
CA THR A 53 6.93 7.37 1.56
C THR A 53 6.79 6.53 2.83
N THR A 54 7.80 6.54 3.71
CA THR A 54 7.82 5.76 4.97
C THR A 54 6.48 5.89 5.73
N SER A 55 5.88 4.74 6.03
CA SER A 55 4.53 4.63 6.60
C SER A 55 4.52 3.85 7.91
N PHE A 56 3.53 4.10 8.75
CA PHE A 56 3.19 3.21 9.87
C PHE A 56 2.00 2.34 9.50
N GLN A 57 2.17 1.02 9.46
CA GLN A 57 1.14 0.10 8.95
C GLN A 57 0.57 -0.75 10.09
N ILE A 58 -0.77 -0.82 10.16
CA ILE A 58 -1.49 -1.53 11.21
C ILE A 58 -2.14 -2.76 10.61
N HIS A 59 -1.87 -3.92 11.20
CA HIS A 59 -2.46 -5.19 10.78
C HIS A 59 -3.56 -5.61 11.76
N LEU A 60 -4.81 -5.47 11.33
CA LEU A 60 -5.98 -5.92 12.08
C LEU A 60 -6.32 -7.36 11.68
N LYS A 61 -6.22 -8.30 12.63
CA LYS A 61 -6.71 -9.68 12.46
C LYS A 61 -8.18 -9.73 12.88
N ALA A 62 -9.08 -10.01 11.94
CA ALA A 62 -10.51 -10.13 12.20
C ALA A 62 -10.97 -11.58 12.01
N PRO A 63 -11.96 -12.07 12.77
CA PRO A 63 -12.59 -13.36 12.47
C PRO A 63 -13.14 -13.36 11.04
N ALA A 64 -13.04 -14.50 10.35
CA ALA A 64 -13.36 -14.59 8.92
C ALA A 64 -14.77 -14.07 8.58
N GLN A 65 -15.75 -14.39 9.42
CA GLN A 65 -17.14 -13.93 9.26
C GLN A 65 -17.33 -12.41 9.34
N PHE A 66 -16.42 -11.69 10.01
CA PHE A 66 -16.46 -10.22 10.13
C PHE A 66 -15.45 -9.52 9.23
N SER A 67 -14.62 -10.27 8.50
CA SER A 67 -13.52 -9.71 7.70
C SER A 67 -13.99 -8.69 6.66
N ARG A 68 -15.17 -8.90 6.05
CA ARG A 68 -15.81 -7.94 5.15
C ARG A 68 -16.16 -6.63 5.87
N ALA A 69 -16.82 -6.71 7.02
CA ALA A 69 -17.26 -5.55 7.78
C ALA A 69 -16.06 -4.69 8.20
N TYR A 70 -15.02 -5.32 8.75
CA TYR A 70 -13.79 -4.61 9.13
C TYR A 70 -13.03 -4.01 7.93
N TYR A 71 -13.08 -4.63 6.75
CA TYR A 71 -12.45 -4.07 5.55
C TYR A 71 -13.16 -2.80 5.11
N ASN A 72 -14.50 -2.84 5.02
CA ASN A 72 -15.30 -1.66 4.67
C ASN A 72 -15.16 -0.56 5.71
N ALA A 73 -15.16 -0.92 7.00
CA ALA A 73 -14.91 0.01 8.09
C ALA A 73 -13.51 0.64 8.00
N SER A 74 -12.48 -0.12 7.62
CA SER A 74 -11.13 0.41 7.46
C SER A 74 -11.04 1.40 6.28
N ILE A 75 -11.74 1.13 5.18
CA ILE A 75 -11.87 2.10 4.08
C ILE A 75 -12.57 3.38 4.57
N ALA A 76 -13.72 3.26 5.23
CA ALA A 76 -14.48 4.40 5.74
C ALA A 76 -13.69 5.23 6.76
N ALA A 77 -12.93 4.56 7.63
CA ALA A 77 -12.08 5.20 8.64
C ALA A 77 -10.85 5.91 8.06
N SER A 78 -10.44 5.59 6.82
CA SER A 78 -9.15 6.07 6.28
C SER A 78 -9.08 7.59 6.16
N ALA A 79 -10.14 8.23 5.66
CA ALA A 79 -10.15 9.68 5.49
C ALA A 79 -10.05 10.45 6.82
N PRO A 80 -10.90 10.21 7.84
CA PRO A 80 -10.79 10.94 9.11
C PRO A 80 -9.50 10.63 9.87
N VAL A 81 -9.02 9.38 9.82
CA VAL A 81 -7.75 8.99 10.45
C VAL A 81 -6.57 9.72 9.79
N LEU A 82 -6.51 9.75 8.46
CA LEU A 82 -5.44 10.42 7.74
C LEU A 82 -5.48 11.94 7.94
N ALA A 83 -6.68 12.53 7.95
CA ALA A 83 -6.86 13.97 8.19
C ALA A 83 -6.34 14.39 9.57
N ALA A 84 -6.51 13.55 10.59
CA ALA A 84 -5.99 13.80 11.94
C ALA A 84 -4.47 13.53 12.06
N ALA A 85 -3.94 12.62 11.24
CA ALA A 85 -2.58 12.10 11.38
C ALA A 85 -1.54 12.71 10.42
N GLY A 86 -1.96 13.49 9.43
CA GLY A 86 -1.08 14.03 8.39
C GLY A 86 0.15 14.74 8.96
N ASN A 87 1.34 14.36 8.50
CA ASN A 87 2.61 14.87 9.04
C ASN A 87 3.74 15.02 8.02
N ALA A 88 3.45 14.86 6.73
CA ALA A 88 4.44 14.92 5.65
C ALA A 88 4.15 16.06 4.64
N PRO A 89 4.19 17.34 5.06
CA PRO A 89 3.91 18.48 4.20
C PRO A 89 5.01 18.83 3.19
N PHE A 90 6.21 18.28 3.33
CA PHE A 90 7.37 18.71 2.54
C PHE A 90 8.03 17.57 1.77
N LEU A 91 8.39 17.83 0.50
CA LEU A 91 9.24 16.97 -0.30
C LEU A 91 10.18 17.84 -1.14
N PHE A 92 11.48 17.52 -1.16
CA PHE A 92 12.50 18.27 -1.91
C PHE A 92 12.48 19.80 -1.69
N GLY A 93 12.20 20.22 -0.44
CA GLY A 93 12.13 21.64 -0.09
C GLY A 93 10.89 22.37 -0.61
N LYS A 94 9.87 21.65 -1.09
CA LYS A 94 8.57 22.18 -1.52
C LYS A 94 7.49 21.86 -0.50
N ALA A 95 6.65 22.84 -0.19
CA ALA A 95 5.46 22.69 0.63
C ALA A 95 4.29 22.18 -0.23
N LEU A 96 3.90 20.93 -0.08
CA LEU A 96 2.93 20.25 -0.95
C LEU A 96 1.64 19.95 -0.18
N TRP A 97 1.19 18.69 -0.15
CA TRP A 97 0.03 18.25 0.62
C TRP A 97 0.44 18.05 2.06
N GLU A 98 -0.45 18.32 3.03
CA GLU A 98 -0.22 18.02 4.45
C GLU A 98 0.18 16.54 4.68
N GLU A 99 -0.17 15.66 3.73
CA GLU A 99 0.31 14.28 3.66
C GLU A 99 0.80 13.90 2.23
N THR A 100 1.95 14.45 1.84
CA THR A 100 2.54 14.33 0.49
C THR A 100 2.90 12.90 0.08
N ARG A 101 3.08 11.99 1.04
CA ARG A 101 3.41 10.59 0.74
C ARG A 101 2.33 9.89 -0.08
N ILE A 102 1.06 10.32 0.02
CA ILE A 102 -0.05 9.74 -0.74
C ILE A 102 0.15 9.97 -2.25
N PRO A 103 0.13 11.21 -2.77
CA PRO A 103 0.32 11.44 -4.20
C PRO A 103 1.73 11.02 -4.67
N LEU A 104 2.75 11.09 -3.80
CA LEU A 104 4.08 10.60 -4.14
C LEU A 104 4.09 9.09 -4.41
N PHE A 105 3.53 8.28 -3.52
CA PHE A 105 3.55 6.84 -3.72
C PHE A 105 2.68 6.42 -4.91
N GLU A 106 1.54 7.09 -5.09
CA GLU A 106 0.66 6.86 -6.24
C GLU A 106 1.36 7.07 -7.57
N GLN A 107 2.35 7.96 -7.64
CA GLN A 107 3.10 8.28 -8.85
C GLN A 107 4.44 7.54 -8.97
N ALA A 108 5.10 7.21 -7.84
CA ALA A 108 6.45 6.66 -7.78
C ALA A 108 6.58 5.22 -8.32
N VAL A 109 5.47 4.48 -8.45
CA VAL A 109 5.46 3.08 -8.93
C VAL A 109 4.43 2.85 -10.04
N VAL A 110 4.02 3.92 -10.74
CA VAL A 110 3.03 3.83 -11.82
C VAL A 110 3.53 2.97 -12.97
N ALA A 111 2.73 1.97 -13.33
CA ALA A 111 2.88 1.19 -14.55
C ALA A 111 1.62 1.33 -15.42
N PRO A 112 1.70 1.06 -16.73
CA PRO A 112 0.51 1.03 -17.59
C PRO A 112 -0.59 0.12 -17.05
N GLY A 113 -1.85 0.53 -17.24
CA GLY A 113 -3.01 -0.17 -16.72
C GLY A 113 -3.58 0.47 -15.45
N PRO A 114 -4.36 -0.28 -14.67
CA PRO A 114 -4.99 0.21 -13.44
C PRO A 114 -3.95 0.61 -12.37
N PRO A 115 -4.23 1.65 -11.56
CA PRO A 115 -3.30 2.10 -10.53
C PRO A 115 -3.09 1.00 -9.49
N ARG A 116 -1.81 0.69 -9.23
CA ARG A 116 -1.41 -0.32 -8.25
C ARG A 116 -1.39 0.23 -6.83
N VAL A 117 -1.20 1.54 -6.66
CA VAL A 117 -1.37 2.24 -5.38
C VAL A 117 -2.72 2.96 -5.45
N SER A 118 -3.65 2.61 -4.57
CA SER A 118 -5.01 3.17 -4.61
C SER A 118 -5.82 2.83 -3.35
N MET A 119 -7.01 3.42 -3.22
CA MET A 119 -8.01 2.97 -2.23
C MET A 119 -8.70 1.65 -2.61
N GLY A 120 -8.46 1.12 -3.81
CA GLY A 120 -9.23 0.00 -4.39
C GLY A 120 -10.47 0.48 -5.14
N SER A 121 -11.36 -0.45 -5.48
CA SER A 121 -12.57 -0.22 -6.29
C SER A 121 -13.84 0.06 -5.48
N GLY A 122 -13.73 0.14 -4.15
CA GLY A 122 -14.84 0.44 -3.24
C GLY A 122 -14.98 -0.58 -2.12
N TYR A 123 -16.18 -0.63 -1.55
CA TYR A 123 -16.52 -1.56 -0.48
C TYR A 123 -16.75 -2.98 -0.99
N ALA A 124 -16.40 -3.95 -0.17
CA ALA A 124 -16.71 -5.35 -0.41
C ALA A 124 -18.20 -5.65 -0.17
N THR A 125 -18.83 -6.38 -1.08
CA THR A 125 -20.26 -6.68 -1.12
C THR A 125 -20.60 -8.03 -0.51
N HIS A 126 -19.79 -9.06 -0.73
CA HIS A 126 -20.08 -10.40 -0.24
C HIS A 126 -18.98 -10.92 0.68
N SER A 127 -17.71 -10.77 0.29
CA SER A 127 -16.57 -11.20 1.10
C SER A 127 -15.27 -10.61 0.58
N LEU A 128 -14.16 -10.80 1.28
CA LEU A 128 -12.85 -10.37 0.78
C LEU A 128 -12.38 -11.16 -0.46
N TYR A 129 -13.03 -12.27 -0.81
CA TYR A 129 -12.73 -13.02 -2.03
C TYR A 129 -12.80 -12.13 -3.27
N GLU A 130 -13.79 -11.24 -3.35
CA GLU A 130 -13.98 -10.36 -4.52
C GLU A 130 -12.79 -9.41 -4.75
N VAL A 131 -12.07 -9.03 -3.69
CA VAL A 131 -10.86 -8.21 -3.81
C VAL A 131 -9.71 -9.01 -4.43
N PHE A 132 -9.60 -10.31 -4.10
CA PHE A 132 -8.60 -11.19 -4.70
C PHE A 132 -8.97 -11.61 -6.13
N GLU A 133 -10.26 -11.78 -6.42
CA GLU A 133 -10.76 -12.03 -7.77
C GLU A 133 -10.53 -10.80 -8.66
N GLU A 134 -10.77 -9.59 -8.15
CA GLU A 134 -10.42 -8.35 -8.83
C GLU A 134 -8.92 -8.30 -9.14
N ASN A 135 -8.05 -8.64 -8.18
CA ASN A 135 -6.60 -8.68 -8.40
C ASN A 135 -6.23 -9.55 -9.60
N LEU A 136 -6.84 -10.74 -9.70
CA LEU A 136 -6.59 -11.68 -10.78
C LEU A 136 -7.09 -11.15 -12.13
N ARG A 137 -8.28 -10.54 -12.16
CA ARG A 137 -8.92 -10.05 -13.38
C ARG A 137 -8.28 -8.78 -13.93
N VAL A 138 -7.90 -7.86 -13.03
CA VAL A 138 -7.60 -6.46 -13.37
C VAL A 138 -6.11 -6.19 -13.50
N TYR A 139 -5.27 -6.91 -12.74
CA TYR A 139 -3.85 -6.63 -12.67
C TYR A 139 -3.02 -7.75 -13.26
N GLU A 140 -2.21 -7.42 -14.28
CA GLU A 140 -1.17 -8.33 -14.77
C GLU A 140 -0.15 -8.63 -13.66
N PRO A 141 0.37 -9.86 -13.53
CA PRO A 141 1.44 -10.16 -12.58
C PRO A 141 2.68 -9.30 -12.81
N LEU A 142 3.05 -8.48 -11.81
CA LEU A 142 4.26 -7.64 -11.90
C LEU A 142 5.53 -8.46 -11.67
N LEU A 143 5.47 -9.44 -10.76
CA LEU A 143 6.57 -10.36 -10.48
C LEU A 143 6.16 -11.78 -10.92
N PRO A 144 6.55 -12.23 -12.13
CA PRO A 144 6.13 -13.51 -12.69
C PRO A 144 6.96 -14.67 -12.12
N MET A 145 6.98 -14.81 -10.79
CA MET A 145 7.66 -15.91 -10.12
C MET A 145 6.71 -17.11 -10.01
N ALA A 146 7.16 -18.26 -10.52
CA ALA A 146 6.51 -19.54 -10.28
C ALA A 146 7.07 -20.19 -9.01
N PHE A 147 6.18 -20.67 -8.16
CA PHE A 147 6.52 -21.44 -6.96
C PHE A 147 6.08 -22.88 -7.12
N ASP A 148 6.98 -23.81 -6.85
CA ASP A 148 6.62 -25.20 -6.58
C ASP A 148 6.13 -25.32 -5.13
N ALA A 149 4.87 -24.91 -4.91
CA ALA A 149 4.24 -24.86 -3.60
C ALA A 149 2.80 -25.34 -3.70
N ALA A 150 2.29 -25.93 -2.62
CA ALA A 150 0.92 -26.42 -2.61
C ALA A 150 -0.07 -25.25 -2.74
N ALA A 151 -1.15 -25.41 -3.49
CA ALA A 151 -2.16 -24.37 -3.71
C ALA A 151 -2.70 -23.78 -2.39
N LYS A 152 -2.83 -24.62 -1.36
CA LYS A 152 -3.25 -24.24 0.00
C LYS A 152 -2.35 -23.21 0.69
N GLU A 153 -1.11 -23.00 0.23
CA GLU A 153 -0.20 -22.00 0.78
C GLU A 153 -0.44 -20.59 0.21
N PHE A 154 -1.25 -20.48 -0.85
CA PHE A 154 -1.58 -19.23 -1.54
C PHE A 154 -0.36 -18.38 -1.93
N ARG A 155 0.81 -18.98 -2.21
CA ARG A 155 2.05 -18.23 -2.46
C ARG A 155 1.94 -17.25 -3.62
N HIS A 156 1.37 -17.68 -4.75
CA HIS A 156 1.16 -16.84 -5.92
C HIS A 156 0.17 -15.69 -5.63
N LEU A 157 -0.96 -15.99 -4.96
CA LEU A 157 -1.94 -14.99 -4.55
C LEU A 157 -1.33 -13.95 -3.60
N ARG A 158 -0.56 -14.39 -2.60
CA ARG A 158 0.13 -13.51 -1.64
C ARG A 158 1.20 -12.67 -2.31
N LEU A 159 1.95 -13.22 -3.28
CA LEU A 159 2.93 -12.46 -4.06
C LEU A 159 2.25 -11.40 -4.91
N HIS A 160 1.19 -11.78 -5.65
CA HIS A 160 0.45 -10.88 -6.53
C HIS A 160 -0.23 -9.74 -5.75
N ASN A 161 -0.89 -10.07 -4.64
CA ASN A 161 -1.45 -9.06 -3.73
C ASN A 161 -0.36 -8.19 -3.08
N GLY A 162 0.85 -8.72 -2.93
CA GLY A 162 2.02 -8.02 -2.39
C GLY A 162 2.50 -6.85 -3.25
N VAL A 163 2.19 -6.85 -4.54
CA VAL A 163 2.56 -5.83 -5.54
C VAL A 163 1.36 -5.02 -6.05
N ILE A 164 0.26 -5.10 -5.31
CA ILE A 164 -0.91 -4.21 -5.43
C ILE A 164 -1.01 -3.52 -4.08
N TRP A 165 -0.62 -2.26 -4.05
CA TRP A 165 -0.43 -1.45 -2.87
C TRP A 165 -1.71 -0.67 -2.51
N ARG A 166 -2.81 -1.40 -2.25
CA ARG A 166 -4.02 -0.76 -1.71
C ARG A 166 -3.75 -0.15 -0.34
N TRP A 167 -4.29 1.05 -0.06
CA TRP A 167 -4.18 1.72 1.24
C TRP A 167 -4.84 0.93 2.38
N ASN A 168 -5.88 0.15 2.07
CA ASN A 168 -6.41 -0.92 2.93
C ASN A 168 -6.30 -2.23 2.16
N ARG A 169 -5.43 -3.13 2.61
CA ARG A 169 -5.13 -4.37 1.89
C ARG A 169 -5.59 -5.59 2.68
N PRO A 170 -6.52 -6.40 2.14
CA PRO A 170 -6.81 -7.69 2.72
C PRO A 170 -5.64 -8.64 2.47
N LEU A 171 -5.29 -9.44 3.46
CA LEU A 171 -4.17 -10.37 3.44
C LEU A 171 -4.63 -11.76 3.87
N VAL A 172 -4.14 -12.78 3.18
CA VAL A 172 -4.19 -14.17 3.64
C VAL A 172 -2.88 -14.48 4.37
N GLY A 173 -2.99 -14.90 5.62
CA GLY A 173 -1.89 -15.32 6.48
C GLY A 173 -2.12 -16.72 7.03
N PHE A 174 -1.10 -17.21 7.73
CA PHE A 174 -1.15 -18.46 8.49
C PHE A 174 -0.53 -18.21 9.86
N ASP A 175 -1.15 -18.75 10.91
CA ASP A 175 -0.59 -18.79 12.25
C ASP A 175 0.55 -19.83 12.34
N ALA A 176 1.23 -19.89 13.49
CA ALA A 176 2.38 -20.78 13.69
C ALA A 176 2.01 -22.28 13.58
N ASP A 177 0.76 -22.63 13.88
CA ASP A 177 0.17 -23.97 13.72
C ASP A 177 -0.34 -24.25 12.30
N GLY A 178 -0.23 -23.28 11.38
CA GLY A 178 -0.70 -23.39 10.00
C GLY A 178 -2.18 -23.05 9.81
N ALA A 179 -2.89 -22.59 10.85
CA ALA A 179 -4.28 -22.15 10.70
C ALA A 179 -4.35 -20.90 9.80
N PRO A 180 -5.16 -20.90 8.72
CA PRO A 180 -5.27 -19.74 7.85
C PRO A 180 -6.08 -18.63 8.52
N HIS A 181 -5.68 -17.38 8.29
CA HIS A 181 -6.39 -16.22 8.78
C HIS A 181 -6.41 -15.06 7.79
N LEU A 182 -7.41 -14.20 7.97
CA LEU A 182 -7.53 -12.95 7.23
C LEU A 182 -7.06 -11.78 8.09
N ARG A 183 -6.36 -10.84 7.46
CA ARG A 183 -5.99 -9.56 8.06
C ARG A 183 -6.33 -8.42 7.13
N ILE A 184 -6.59 -7.26 7.70
CA ILE A 184 -6.65 -6.00 6.97
C ILE A 184 -5.41 -5.22 7.38
N GLU A 185 -4.62 -4.85 6.40
CA GLU A 185 -3.45 -4.00 6.57
C GLU A 185 -3.85 -2.58 6.18
N HIS A 186 -3.92 -1.69 7.17
CA HIS A 186 -4.16 -0.26 6.99
C HIS A 186 -2.81 0.46 6.85
N ARG A 187 -2.62 1.19 5.74
CA ARG A 187 -1.29 1.62 5.28
C ARG A 187 -1.14 3.11 5.04
N ALA A 188 -2.23 3.87 5.13
CA ALA A 188 -2.23 5.29 4.80
C ALA A 188 -1.44 6.12 5.82
N LEU A 189 -1.41 5.67 7.09
CA LEU A 189 -0.81 6.41 8.19
C LEU A 189 0.68 6.71 7.98
N PRO A 190 1.12 7.94 8.30
CA PRO A 190 2.53 8.26 8.30
C PRO A 190 3.26 7.65 9.49
N ALA A 191 4.58 7.51 9.32
CA ALA A 191 5.46 7.24 10.46
C ALA A 191 5.74 8.54 11.23
N GLY A 192 5.95 8.42 12.55
CA GLY A 192 6.32 9.54 13.42
C GLY A 192 5.19 10.56 13.68
N PRO A 193 5.52 11.79 14.12
CA PRO A 193 6.87 12.22 14.50
C PRO A 193 7.34 11.58 15.81
N THR A 194 6.41 11.20 16.70
CA THR A 194 6.74 10.50 17.95
C THR A 194 6.07 9.13 18.06
N PHE A 195 6.59 8.29 18.95
CA PHE A 195 5.94 7.04 19.31
C PHE A 195 4.52 7.25 19.86
N VAL A 196 4.31 8.33 20.63
CA VAL A 196 2.99 8.67 21.20
C VAL A 196 1.99 8.96 20.10
N ASP A 197 2.37 9.74 19.09
CA ASP A 197 1.50 10.06 17.94
C ASP A 197 1.13 8.80 17.16
N MET A 198 2.11 7.93 16.90
CA MET A 198 1.87 6.67 16.19
C MET A 198 0.89 5.78 16.95
N ILE A 199 1.06 5.61 18.27
CA ILE A 199 0.14 4.82 19.09
C ILE A 199 -1.24 5.46 19.18
N ALA A 200 -1.33 6.79 19.29
CA ALA A 200 -2.60 7.52 19.29
C ALA A 200 -3.35 7.34 17.96
N ASN A 201 -2.65 7.49 16.83
CA ASN A 201 -3.20 7.26 15.49
C ASN A 201 -3.68 5.81 15.33
N ALA A 202 -2.92 4.84 15.84
CA ALA A 202 -3.36 3.44 15.83
C ALA A 202 -4.60 3.20 16.70
N ALA A 203 -4.64 3.74 17.91
CA ALA A 203 -5.79 3.62 18.79
C ALA A 203 -7.04 4.25 18.16
N PHE A 204 -6.90 5.42 17.54
CA PHE A 204 -7.99 6.09 16.83
C PHE A 204 -8.50 5.26 15.66
N TYR A 205 -7.61 4.76 14.79
CA TYR A 205 -7.97 3.87 13.70
C TYR A 205 -8.69 2.61 14.20
N LEU A 206 -8.11 1.89 15.17
CA LEU A 206 -8.67 0.64 15.68
C LEU A 206 -10.04 0.85 16.32
N GLY A 207 -10.19 1.90 17.13
CA GLY A 207 -11.46 2.25 17.76
C GLY A 207 -12.53 2.62 16.74
N LEU A 208 -12.20 3.46 15.76
CA LEU A 208 -13.13 3.88 14.71
C LEU A 208 -13.51 2.72 13.79
N ALA A 209 -12.55 1.92 13.33
CA ALA A 209 -12.80 0.76 12.49
C ALA A 209 -13.65 -0.29 13.23
N HIS A 210 -13.42 -0.50 14.52
CA HIS A 210 -14.26 -1.37 15.33
C HIS A 210 -15.69 -0.84 15.45
N ALA A 211 -15.87 0.44 15.79
CA ALA A 211 -17.18 1.07 15.95
C ALA A 211 -18.01 1.07 14.65
N LEU A 212 -17.37 1.12 13.49
CA LEU A 212 -18.03 1.07 12.18
C LEU A 212 -18.31 -0.36 11.69
N ALA A 213 -17.61 -1.36 12.22
CA ALA A 213 -17.71 -2.74 11.77
C ALA A 213 -18.75 -3.57 12.56
N VAL A 214 -19.09 -3.14 13.78
CA VAL A 214 -20.02 -3.80 14.70
C VAL A 214 -21.41 -3.20 14.59
#